data_AF-A0A8D8ACX6-F1
#
_entry.id   AF-A0A8D8ACX6-F1
#
_cell.length_a   1.000
_cell.length_b   1.000
_cell.length_c   1.000
_cell.angle_alpha   90.00
_cell.angle_beta   90.00
_cell.angle_gamma   90.00
#
_symmetry.space_group_name_H-M   'P 1'
#
loop_
_entity.id
_entity.type
_entity.pdbx_description
1 polymer ?
#
loop_
_entity_poly.entity_id
_entity_poly.type
_entity_poly.pdbx_seq_one_letter_code
_entity_poly.pdbx_strand_id
1 'polypeptide(L)'
;SLYDYYTYLFKEYNDPRVEHYPLLGSPWPVVLIIALYLKFVQNWGPWVMENRKPFCLKTVMNVYNFTQIVLNVYIGTTGIYNSIFADDYDWVCEPINQKSSPARRKLLFV
;
A
#
# COMPACT_ATOMS: atom_id res chain seq x y z
N SER A 1 -6.64 -24.13 14.60
CA SER A 1 -5.93 -24.58 13.38
C SER A 1 -5.45 -23.36 12.58
N LEU A 2 -4.49 -23.52 11.67
CA LEU A 2 -4.01 -22.42 10.79
C LEU A 2 -5.15 -21.84 9.93
N TYR A 3 -6.09 -22.68 9.52
CA TYR A 3 -7.31 -22.28 8.81
C TYR A 3 -8.23 -21.37 9.65
N ASP A 4 -8.37 -21.65 10.94
CA ASP A 4 -9.20 -20.86 11.85
C ASP A 4 -8.57 -19.49 12.09
N TYR A 5 -7.24 -19.44 12.23
CA TYR A 5 -6.50 -18.17 12.37
C TYR A 5 -6.62 -17.31 11.10
N TYR A 6 -6.50 -17.93 9.93
CA TYR A 6 -6.71 -17.24 8.65
C TYR A 6 -8.12 -16.66 8.55
N THR A 7 -9.14 -17.45 8.91
CA THR A 7 -10.55 -17.04 8.89
C THR A 7 -10.81 -15.91 9.89
N TYR A 8 -10.26 -16.00 11.09
CA TYR A 8 -10.36 -14.95 12.11
C TYR A 8 -9.81 -13.61 11.62
N LEU A 9 -8.60 -13.59 11.05
CA LEU A 9 -7.98 -12.34 10.60
C LEU A 9 -8.64 -11.73 9.36
N PHE A 10 -8.91 -12.53 8.32
CA PHE A 10 -9.29 -12.00 7.00
C PHE A 10 -10.80 -12.05 6.73
N LYS A 11 -11.58 -12.79 7.52
CA LYS A 11 -13.05 -12.80 7.41
C LYS A 11 -13.74 -12.13 8.58
N GLU A 12 -13.30 -12.41 9.82
CA GLU A 12 -13.99 -11.89 11.01
C GLU A 12 -13.48 -10.51 11.44
N TYR A 13 -12.18 -10.25 11.39
CA TYR A 13 -11.55 -8.99 11.79
C TYR A 13 -11.34 -7.99 10.63
N ASN A 14 -11.86 -8.29 9.44
CA ASN A 14 -11.71 -7.43 8.28
C ASN A 14 -12.46 -6.10 8.46
N ASP A 15 -11.87 -5.00 8.00
CA ASP A 15 -12.53 -3.71 7.98
C ASP A 15 -13.43 -3.60 6.73
N PRO A 16 -14.77 -3.55 6.89
CA PRO A 16 -15.71 -3.55 5.76
C PRO A 16 -15.56 -2.32 4.85
N ARG A 17 -14.89 -1.26 5.32
CA ARG A 17 -14.64 -0.04 4.54
C ARG A 17 -13.64 -0.26 3.41
N VAL A 18 -12.74 -1.23 3.55
CA VAL A 18 -11.65 -1.48 2.58
C VAL A 18 -11.76 -2.83 1.87
N GLU A 19 -12.71 -3.68 2.27
CA GLU A 19 -12.86 -5.04 1.73
C GLU A 19 -13.04 -5.09 0.20
N HIS A 20 -13.76 -4.11 -0.37
CA HIS A 20 -14.05 -4.05 -1.80
C HIS A 20 -12.88 -3.54 -2.66
N TYR A 21 -11.79 -3.06 -2.04
CA TYR A 21 -10.65 -2.54 -2.78
C TYR A 21 -9.81 -3.70 -3.36
N PRO A 22 -9.28 -3.51 -4.57
CA PRO A 22 -8.38 -4.49 -5.15
C PRO A 22 -7.17 -4.68 -4.21
N LEU A 23 -6.73 -5.94 -4.07
CA LEU A 23 -5.59 -6.36 -3.24
C LEU A 23 -5.81 -6.37 -1.71
N LEU A 24 -6.88 -5.77 -1.19
CA LEU A 24 -7.13 -5.70 0.27
C LEU A 24 -8.10 -6.76 0.79
N GLY A 25 -8.98 -7.31 -0.06
CA GLY A 25 -9.94 -8.34 0.37
C GLY A 25 -9.34 -9.72 0.69
N SER A 26 -8.09 -9.99 0.29
CA SER A 26 -7.40 -11.26 0.56
C SER A 26 -5.89 -11.07 0.48
N PRO A 27 -5.08 -11.82 1.26
CA PRO A 27 -3.63 -11.72 1.19
C PRO A 27 -3.03 -12.40 -0.06
N TRP A 28 -3.76 -13.35 -0.66
CA TRP A 28 -3.25 -14.17 -1.76
C TRP A 28 -2.84 -13.39 -3.02
N PRO A 29 -3.60 -12.38 -3.49
CA PRO A 29 -3.18 -11.54 -4.60
C PRO A 29 -1.84 -10.84 -4.36
N VAL A 30 -1.61 -10.30 -3.16
CA VAL A 30 -0.36 -9.62 -2.81
C VAL A 30 0.80 -10.60 -2.77
N VAL A 31 0.61 -11.77 -2.13
CA VAL A 31 1.62 -12.83 -2.09
C VAL A 31 2.02 -13.26 -3.50
N LEU A 32 1.05 -13.44 -4.38
CA LEU A 32 1.30 -13.80 -5.78
C LEU A 32 2.10 -12.73 -6.52
N ILE A 33 1.72 -11.45 -6.40
CA ILE A 33 2.43 -10.33 -7.04
C ILE A 33 3.88 -10.27 -6.56
N ILE A 34 4.12 -10.40 -5.25
CA ILE A 34 5.47 -10.38 -4.69
C ILE A 34 6.29 -11.56 -5.20
N ALA A 35 5.73 -12.78 -5.19
CA ALA A 35 6.42 -13.97 -5.67
C ALA A 35 6.80 -13.84 -7.17
N LEU A 36 5.88 -13.32 -7.99
CA LEU A 36 6.12 -13.06 -9.40
C LEU A 36 7.19 -11.97 -9.60
N TYR A 37 7.11 -10.87 -8.84
CA TYR A 37 8.11 -9.80 -8.87
C TYR A 37 9.51 -10.32 -8.54
N LEU A 38 9.66 -11.09 -7.46
CA LEU A 38 10.95 -11.67 -7.07
C LEU A 38 11.49 -12.61 -8.14
N LYS A 39 10.64 -13.51 -8.67
CA LYS A 39 11.03 -14.41 -9.77
C LYS A 39 11.46 -13.64 -11.01
N PHE A 40 10.76 -12.55 -11.33
CA PHE A 40 11.10 -11.68 -12.44
C PHE A 40 12.44 -10.98 -12.23
N VAL A 41 12.66 -10.32 -11.10
CA VAL A 41 13.89 -9.55 -10.87
C VAL A 41 15.12 -10.45 -10.67
N GLN A 42 14.97 -11.61 -10.04
CA GLN A 42 16.11 -12.49 -9.73
C GLN A 42 16.49 -13.42 -10.89
N ASN A 43 15.51 -13.95 -11.63
CA ASN A 43 15.77 -14.99 -12.62
C ASN A 43 15.45 -14.52 -14.04
N TRP A 44 14.19 -14.17 -14.31
CA TRP A 44 13.75 -13.92 -15.69
C TRP A 44 14.34 -12.64 -16.29
N GLY A 45 14.40 -11.56 -15.53
CA GLY A 45 14.96 -10.28 -15.94
C GLY A 45 16.43 -10.40 -16.33
N PRO A 46 17.32 -10.89 -15.44
CA PRO A 46 18.73 -11.09 -15.75
C PRO A 46 18.94 -12.03 -16.95
N TRP A 47 18.19 -13.14 -17.03
CA TRP A 47 18.27 -14.07 -18.16
C TRP A 47 17.90 -13.41 -19.51
N VAL A 48 16.84 -12.59 -19.55
CA VAL A 48 16.47 -11.85 -20.76
C VAL A 48 17.49 -10.76 -21.11
N MET A 49 18.15 -10.18 -20.10
CA MET A 49 19.10 -9.08 -20.26
C MET A 49 20.56 -9.53 -20.48
N GLU A 50 20.86 -10.83 -20.32
CA GLU A 50 22.23 -11.38 -20.39
C GLU A 50 22.97 -11.00 -21.67
N ASN A 51 22.28 -11.01 -22.81
CA ASN A 51 22.84 -10.70 -24.13
C ASN A 51 22.36 -9.35 -24.69
N ARG A 52 21.87 -8.45 -23.82
CA ARG A 52 21.32 -7.14 -24.23
C ARG A 52 22.05 -6.00 -23.53
N LYS A 53 22.23 -4.87 -24.25
CA LYS A 53 22.74 -3.64 -23.65
C LYS A 53 21.70 -3.06 -22.67
N PRO A 54 22.13 -2.40 -21.57
CA PRO A 54 21.22 -1.78 -20.61
C PRO A 54 20.35 -0.72 -21.28
N PHE A 55 19.08 -0.66 -20.88
CA PHE A 55 18.13 0.32 -21.40
C PHE A 55 18.43 1.72 -20.82
N CYS A 56 18.45 2.73 -21.69
CA CYS A 56 18.55 4.13 -21.27
C CYS A 56 17.19 4.65 -20.79
N LEU A 57 16.83 4.40 -19.53
CA LEU A 57 15.54 4.77 -18.94
C LEU A 57 15.54 6.12 -18.21
N LYS A 58 16.47 7.03 -18.52
CA LYS A 58 16.66 8.29 -17.77
C LYS A 58 15.38 9.12 -17.67
N THR A 59 14.67 9.32 -18.79
CA THR A 59 13.42 10.09 -18.81
C THR A 59 12.31 9.39 -18.02
N VAL A 60 12.17 8.07 -18.20
CA VAL A 60 11.17 7.26 -17.48
C VAL A 60 11.42 7.34 -15.97
N MET A 61 12.67 7.21 -15.55
CA MET A 61 13.06 7.28 -14.14
C MET A 61 12.83 8.68 -13.56
N ASN A 62 13.09 9.74 -14.31
CA ASN A 62 12.78 11.10 -13.88
C ASN A 62 11.27 11.31 -13.67
N VAL A 63 10.44 10.87 -14.62
CA VAL A 63 8.96 10.97 -14.51
C VAL A 63 8.44 10.15 -13.33
N TYR A 64 8.99 8.95 -13.14
CA TYR A 64 8.65 8.09 -12.01
C TYR A 64 8.97 8.76 -10.67
N ASN A 65 10.19 9.25 -10.50
CA ASN A 65 10.61 9.93 -9.27
C ASN A 65 9.79 11.20 -9.00
N PHE A 66 9.51 11.98 -10.05
CA PHE A 66 8.65 13.16 -9.90
C PHE A 66 7.24 12.79 -9.45
N THR A 67 6.64 11.76 -10.05
CA THR A 67 5.35 11.23 -9.63
C THR A 67 5.37 10.75 -8.17
N GLN A 68 6.43 10.05 -7.76
CA GLN A 68 6.60 9.62 -6.37
C GLN A 68 6.69 10.81 -5.40
N ILE A 69 7.42 11.87 -5.75
CA ILE A 69 7.50 13.08 -4.90
C ILE A 69 6.10 13.68 -4.71
N VAL A 70 5.34 13.85 -5.80
CA VAL A 70 3.97 14.40 -5.74
C VAL A 70 3.06 13.55 -4.86
N LEU A 71 3.08 12.21 -5.06
CA LEU A 71 2.28 11.29 -4.26
C LEU A 71 2.69 11.29 -2.79
N ASN A 72 3.99 11.28 -2.49
CA ASN A 72 4.49 11.33 -1.11
C ASN A 72 4.12 12.64 -0.42
N VAL A 73 4.17 13.77 -1.12
CA VAL A 73 3.71 15.07 -0.59
C VAL A 73 2.21 15.04 -0.32
N TYR A 74 1.41 14.48 -1.22
CA TYR A 74 -0.03 14.33 -1.03
C TYR A 74 -0.38 13.46 0.20
N ILE A 75 0.27 12.31 0.30
CA ILE A 75 0.12 11.36 1.41
C ILE A 75 0.54 12.03 2.72
N GLY A 76 1.76 12.59 2.76
CA GLY A 76 2.31 13.25 3.95
C GLY A 76 1.46 14.43 4.42
N THR A 77 1.02 15.30 3.50
CA THR A 77 0.15 16.44 3.87
C THR A 77 -1.19 15.97 4.39
N THR A 78 -1.84 14.99 3.76
CA THR A 78 -3.12 14.46 4.24
C THR A 78 -2.98 13.82 5.62
N GLY A 79 -1.89 13.07 5.86
CA GLY A 79 -1.53 12.54 7.17
C GLY A 79 -1.40 13.64 8.21
N ILE A 80 -0.60 14.67 7.92
CA ILE A 80 -0.35 15.82 8.80
C ILE A 80 -1.65 16.60 9.11
N TYR A 81 -2.48 16.90 8.11
CA TYR A 81 -3.71 17.67 8.32
C TYR A 81 -4.74 16.91 9.15
N ASN A 82 -4.86 15.60 9.00
CA ASN A 82 -5.85 14.79 9.73
C ASN A 82 -5.29 14.19 11.03
N SER A 83 -4.07 14.58 11.43
CA SER A 83 -3.49 14.21 12.72
C SER A 83 -2.98 15.42 13.51
N ILE A 84 -2.09 16.26 12.95
CA ILE A 84 -1.39 17.32 13.72
C ILE A 84 -2.32 18.51 13.89
N PHE A 85 -3.04 18.82 12.83
CA PHE A 85 -3.96 19.94 12.76
C PHE A 85 -5.42 19.53 13.01
N ALA A 86 -5.65 18.28 13.40
CA ALA A 86 -6.97 17.81 13.80
C ALA A 86 -7.11 17.93 15.32
N ASP A 87 -8.07 18.73 15.78
CA ASP A 87 -8.30 18.99 17.21
C ASP A 87 -8.74 17.72 17.98
N ASP A 88 -9.23 16.69 17.26
CA ASP A 88 -9.76 15.44 17.80
C ASP A 88 -8.81 14.24 17.70
N TYR A 89 -7.52 14.48 17.42
CA TYR A 89 -6.52 13.42 17.25
C TYR A 89 -5.59 13.29 18.47
N ASP A 90 -5.50 12.09 19.03
CA ASP A 90 -4.61 11.78 20.15
C ASP A 90 -3.28 11.18 19.67
N TRP A 91 -2.20 11.92 19.91
CA TRP A 91 -0.82 11.54 19.56
C TRP A 91 -0.23 10.41 20.41
N VAL A 92 -0.86 10.10 21.55
CA VAL A 92 -0.46 9.03 22.46
C VAL A 92 -1.24 7.76 22.14
N CYS A 93 -2.57 7.85 22.01
CA CYS A 93 -3.42 6.70 21.75
C CYS A 93 -4.65 7.07 20.92
N GLU A 94 -4.51 7.02 19.59
CA GLU A 94 -5.65 7.20 18.69
C GLU A 94 -6.42 5.88 18.51
N PRO A 95 -7.69 5.80 18.95
CA PRO A 95 -8.47 4.58 18.78
C PRO A 95 -8.84 4.35 17.32
N ILE A 96 -8.86 3.09 16.89
CA ILE A 96 -9.35 2.72 15.56
C ILE A 96 -10.88 2.85 15.57
N ASN A 97 -11.38 3.99 15.11
CA ASN A 97 -12.81 4.18 14.94
C ASN A 97 -13.24 3.77 13.54
N GLN A 98 -13.92 2.63 13.45
CA GLN A 98 -14.53 2.16 12.21
C GLN A 98 -15.80 2.94 11.85
N LYS A 99 -16.45 3.58 12.84
CA LYS A 99 -17.57 4.49 12.60
C LYS A 99 -17.04 5.74 11.89
N SER A 100 -17.70 6.08 10.79
CA SER A 100 -17.21 6.96 9.73
C SER A 100 -17.02 8.43 10.14
N SER A 101 -15.95 8.76 10.87
CA SER A 101 -15.47 10.14 10.90
C SER A 101 -14.89 10.48 9.51
N PRO A 102 -15.33 11.58 8.87
CA PRO A 102 -14.85 11.97 7.54
C PRO A 102 -13.35 12.30 7.54
N ALA A 103 -12.77 12.73 8.66
CA ALA A 103 -11.32 12.98 8.79
C ALA A 103 -10.53 11.66 8.80
N ARG A 104 -10.90 10.70 9.65
CA ARG A 104 -10.24 9.39 9.73
C ARG A 104 -10.40 8.53 8.47
N ARG A 105 -11.48 8.71 7.71
CA ARG A 105 -11.61 8.06 6.40
C ARG A 105 -10.55 8.50 5.38
N LYS A 106 -10.09 9.76 5.46
CA LYS A 106 -9.03 10.25 4.57
C LYS A 106 -7.69 9.59 4.87
N LEU A 107 -7.44 9.20 6.12
CA LEU A 107 -6.24 8.47 6.53
C LEU A 107 -6.22 7.01 6.04
N LEU A 108 -7.35 6.42 5.67
CA LEU A 108 -7.40 5.03 5.19
C LEU A 108 -6.81 4.83 3.79
N PHE A 109 -6.77 5.90 2.98
CA PHE A 109 -6.33 5.86 1.58
C PHE A 109 -5.11 6.75 1.31
N VAL A 110 -4.46 7.16 2.39
CA VAL A 110 -3.17 7.86 2.40
C VAL A 110 -2.08 6.81 2.50
#